data_AF-A0A2E5CEN6-F1
#
_entry.id   AF-A0A2E5CEN6-F1
#
_cell.length_a   1.000
_cell.length_b   1.000
_cell.length_c   1.000
_cell.angle_alpha   90.00
_cell.angle_beta   90.00
_cell.angle_gamma   90.00
#
_symmetry.space_group_name_H-M   'P 1'
#
loop_
_entity.id
_entity.type
_entity.pdbx_description
1 polymer ?
#
loop_
_entity_poly.entity_id
_entity_poly.type
_entity_poly.pdbx_seq_one_letter_code
_entity_poly.pdbx_strand_id
1 'polypeptide(L)'
;MKTLFLFLILATFSVNVYSLALETDSYALIKKIALEKAKKYGPKNVLVVLDIDNTTLAMPQNLGSDQWFGWQSSNCMGKEQAPSFCVADDFNELLDIQGQLFALSNMVPTEKATVQTIKELQDRGIKLILLTSRGPVFRNATERALEMNGLSFQKSAIGSPKGFASTYMPYELKNPGKYGLNSYDIKTMGNKSPRPVSYMNGVFMTAGLNKGIMLKTLLAKTKENFKAVLFADDHKKHTVRMQAIMGKVAGLDLVTFRYSKIDPMVKAFHASDKSETIKAYEALKKASLQAFQ
;
A
#
# COMPACT_ATOMS: atom_id res chain seq x y z
N MET A 1 -32.96 -38.09 48.58
CA MET A 1 -31.72 -37.78 47.85
C MET A 1 -32.07 -37.50 46.39
N LYS A 2 -32.04 -36.23 45.96
CA LYS A 2 -32.19 -35.84 44.55
C LYS A 2 -30.89 -35.14 44.14
N THR A 3 -30.08 -35.80 43.33
CA THR A 3 -28.84 -35.25 42.78
C THR A 3 -29.17 -34.42 41.56
N LEU A 4 -28.95 -33.11 41.64
CA LEU A 4 -29.14 -32.17 40.54
C LEU A 4 -27.85 -32.11 39.72
N PHE A 5 -27.88 -32.61 38.48
CA PHE A 5 -26.77 -32.47 37.53
C PHE A 5 -26.80 -31.06 36.93
N LEU A 6 -25.79 -30.24 37.27
CA LEU A 6 -25.57 -28.93 36.67
C LEU A 6 -24.71 -29.11 35.42
N PHE A 7 -25.32 -29.02 34.22
CA PHE A 7 -24.58 -28.97 32.97
C PHE A 7 -23.95 -27.58 32.79
N LEU A 8 -22.63 -27.50 32.92
CA LEU A 8 -21.85 -26.31 32.63
C LEU A 8 -21.67 -26.19 31.10
N ILE A 9 -22.44 -25.32 30.46
CA ILE A 9 -22.28 -24.97 29.05
C ILE A 9 -21.03 -24.08 28.93
N LEU A 10 -19.91 -24.64 28.45
CA LEU A 10 -18.73 -23.87 28.07
C LEU A 10 -19.03 -23.09 26.78
N ALA A 11 -19.41 -21.83 26.91
CA ALA A 11 -19.45 -20.89 25.79
C ALA A 11 -18.01 -20.57 25.36
N THR A 12 -17.56 -21.16 24.25
CA THR A 12 -16.28 -20.82 23.62
C THR A 12 -16.40 -19.44 22.96
N PHE A 13 -16.09 -18.39 23.73
CA PHE A 13 -15.86 -17.06 23.17
C PHE A 13 -14.65 -17.13 22.25
N SER A 14 -14.91 -17.20 20.95
CA SER A 14 -13.89 -17.09 19.91
C SER A 14 -13.44 -15.62 19.85
N VAL A 15 -12.46 -15.26 20.68
CA VAL A 15 -11.78 -13.97 20.56
C VAL A 15 -11.06 -13.99 19.21
N ASN A 16 -11.53 -13.18 18.26
CA ASN A 16 -10.82 -12.97 17.01
C ASN A 16 -9.54 -12.17 17.31
N VAL A 17 -8.50 -12.86 17.79
CA VAL A 17 -7.16 -12.29 17.95
C VAL A 17 -6.59 -12.13 16.55
N TYR A 18 -6.79 -10.95 15.96
CA TYR A 18 -6.00 -10.55 14.80
C TYR A 18 -4.54 -10.48 15.26
N SER A 19 -3.65 -11.19 14.58
CA SER A 19 -2.21 -11.02 14.83
C SER A 19 -1.86 -9.57 14.51
N LEU A 20 -1.42 -8.84 15.54
CA LEU A 20 -0.90 -7.48 15.38
C LEU A 20 0.26 -7.51 14.38
N ALA A 21 0.31 -6.49 13.51
CA ALA A 21 1.42 -6.33 12.59
C ALA A 21 2.75 -6.24 13.36
N LEU A 22 3.79 -6.86 12.82
CA LEU A 22 5.15 -6.71 13.34
C LEU A 22 5.62 -5.29 13.04
N GLU A 23 6.17 -4.60 14.04
CA GLU A 23 6.84 -3.33 13.82
C GLU A 23 8.25 -3.61 13.26
N THR A 24 8.65 -2.89 12.20
CA THR A 24 10.03 -2.97 11.72
C THR A 24 10.45 -1.69 11.02
N ASP A 25 11.69 -1.28 11.20
CA ASP A 25 12.33 -0.20 10.45
C ASP A 25 13.35 -0.74 9.44
N SER A 26 13.35 -2.04 9.16
CA SER A 26 14.37 -2.66 8.29
C SER A 26 13.85 -3.78 7.38
N TYR A 27 14.24 -3.69 6.12
CA TYR A 27 14.09 -4.76 5.12
C TYR A 27 14.81 -6.05 5.52
N ALA A 28 15.79 -6.00 6.44
CA ALA A 28 16.47 -7.19 6.94
C ALA A 28 15.48 -8.16 7.62
N LEU A 29 14.52 -7.65 8.40
CA LEU A 29 13.52 -8.51 9.05
C LEU A 29 12.52 -9.07 8.03
N ILE A 30 12.07 -8.25 7.08
CA ILE A 30 11.18 -8.68 5.98
C ILE A 30 11.86 -9.80 5.19
N LYS A 31 13.14 -9.63 4.82
CA LYS A 31 13.96 -10.64 4.15
C LYS A 31 14.06 -11.92 4.96
N LYS A 32 14.43 -11.82 6.24
CA LYS A 32 14.56 -12.98 7.14
C LYS A 32 13.27 -13.81 7.13
N ILE A 33 12.12 -13.17 7.36
CA ILE A 33 10.84 -13.87 7.42
C ILE A 33 10.44 -14.41 6.04
N ALA A 34 10.70 -13.68 4.95
CA ALA A 34 10.43 -14.17 3.60
C ALA A 34 11.21 -15.47 3.31
N LEU A 35 12.49 -15.52 3.69
CA LEU A 35 13.34 -16.70 3.52
C LEU A 35 12.89 -17.87 4.42
N GLU A 36 12.45 -17.60 5.66
CA GLU A 36 11.88 -18.60 6.55
C GLU A 36 10.59 -19.21 5.97
N LYS A 37 9.69 -18.37 5.43
CA LYS A 37 8.46 -18.84 4.76
C LYS A 37 8.79 -19.60 3.48
N ALA A 38 9.80 -19.16 2.72
CA ALA A 38 10.24 -19.87 1.51
C ALA A 38 10.85 -21.24 1.84
N LYS A 39 11.60 -21.36 2.94
CA LYS A 39 12.09 -22.65 3.45
C LYS A 39 10.94 -23.58 3.86
N LYS A 40 9.89 -23.03 4.47
CA LYS A 40 8.73 -23.80 4.95
C LYS A 40 7.79 -24.25 3.83
N TYR A 41 7.47 -23.38 2.88
CA TYR A 41 6.42 -23.61 1.88
C TYR A 41 6.95 -23.76 0.44
N GLY A 42 8.23 -23.49 0.21
CA GLY A 42 8.83 -23.34 -1.12
C GLY A 42 8.67 -21.90 -1.64
N PRO A 43 9.66 -21.35 -2.37
CA PRO A 43 9.68 -19.94 -2.77
C PRO A 43 8.51 -19.53 -3.66
N LYS A 44 8.05 -20.43 -4.55
CA LYS A 44 6.90 -20.19 -5.44
C LYS A 44 5.57 -20.06 -4.69
N ASN A 45 5.49 -20.54 -3.45
CA ASN A 45 4.30 -20.48 -2.60
C ASN A 45 4.33 -19.30 -1.60
N VAL A 46 5.30 -18.40 -1.74
CA VAL A 46 5.43 -17.19 -0.93
C VAL A 46 5.25 -15.97 -1.82
N LEU A 47 4.37 -15.07 -1.39
CA LEU A 47 4.19 -13.75 -1.99
C LEU A 47 4.59 -12.67 -1.00
N VAL A 48 5.47 -11.77 -1.42
CA VAL A 48 5.80 -10.54 -0.71
C VAL A 48 5.11 -9.37 -1.40
N VAL A 49 4.35 -8.59 -0.64
CA VAL A 49 3.58 -7.44 -1.13
C VAL A 49 4.08 -6.20 -0.39
N LEU A 50 4.58 -5.21 -1.12
CA LEU A 50 5.12 -3.99 -0.52
C LEU A 50 4.29 -2.78 -0.95
N ASP A 51 4.05 -1.85 -0.02
CA ASP A 51 3.66 -0.51 -0.42
C ASP A 51 4.83 0.25 -1.06
N ILE A 52 4.53 1.37 -1.72
CA ILE A 52 5.51 2.24 -2.35
C ILE A 52 5.88 3.37 -1.40
N ASP A 53 4.97 4.32 -1.20
CA ASP A 53 5.20 5.55 -0.44
C ASP A 53 5.62 5.24 0.99
N ASN A 54 6.72 5.85 1.43
CA ASN A 54 7.35 5.66 2.74
C ASN A 54 7.68 4.20 3.14
N THR A 55 7.56 3.25 2.21
CA THR A 55 7.83 1.81 2.45
C THR A 55 8.94 1.29 1.53
N THR A 56 8.76 1.39 0.22
CA THR A 56 9.80 1.04 -0.77
C THR A 56 10.59 2.27 -1.18
N LEU A 57 9.90 3.36 -1.47
CA LEU A 57 10.47 4.63 -1.89
C LEU A 57 9.90 5.77 -1.03
N ALA A 58 10.69 6.82 -0.83
CA ALA A 58 10.25 8.05 -0.18
C ALA A 58 10.68 9.27 -1.00
N MET A 59 9.94 10.38 -0.84
CA MET A 59 10.38 11.66 -1.35
C MET A 59 11.57 12.15 -0.52
N PRO A 60 12.69 12.57 -1.13
CA PRO A 60 13.83 13.09 -0.37
C PRO A 60 13.55 14.46 0.28
N GLN A 61 12.50 15.16 -0.15
CA GLN A 61 12.04 16.43 0.38
C GLN A 61 10.62 16.34 0.96
N ASN A 62 10.23 17.35 1.75
CA ASN A 62 8.88 17.44 2.31
C ASN A 62 7.82 17.75 1.25
N LEU A 63 8.07 18.66 0.31
CA LEU A 63 7.09 19.00 -0.74
C LEU A 63 6.78 17.77 -1.61
N GLY A 64 5.50 17.41 -1.73
CA GLY A 64 5.06 16.25 -2.49
C GLY A 64 5.27 14.90 -1.78
N SER A 65 5.74 14.88 -0.54
CA SER A 65 5.78 13.67 0.29
C SER A 65 4.39 13.22 0.73
N ASP A 66 4.27 11.97 1.19
CA ASP A 66 3.00 11.44 1.72
C ASP A 66 2.47 12.27 2.90
N GLN A 67 3.36 12.67 3.83
CA GLN A 67 2.99 13.52 4.96
C GLN A 67 2.56 14.93 4.54
N TRP A 68 3.15 15.50 3.47
CA TRP A 68 2.70 16.77 2.90
C TRP A 68 1.32 16.65 2.27
N PHE A 69 1.09 15.59 1.49
CA PHE A 69 -0.22 15.31 0.90
C PHE A 69 -1.28 15.14 2.00
N GLY A 70 -0.97 14.39 3.06
CA GLY A 70 -1.85 14.20 4.20
C GLY A 70 -2.18 15.51 4.94
N TRP A 71 -1.19 16.39 5.10
CA TRP A 71 -1.39 17.73 5.67
C TRP A 71 -2.29 18.61 4.80
N GLN A 72 -2.01 18.72 3.49
CA GLN A 72 -2.86 19.47 2.56
C GLN A 72 -4.28 18.91 2.52
N SER A 73 -4.42 17.59 2.36
CA SER A 73 -5.73 16.94 2.28
C SER A 73 -6.56 17.16 3.54
N SER A 74 -5.96 17.13 4.73
CA SER A 74 -6.71 17.24 6.00
C SER A 74 -7.07 18.68 6.37
N ASN A 75 -6.26 19.66 5.92
CA ASN A 75 -6.42 21.06 6.33
C ASN A 75 -7.09 21.92 5.27
N CYS A 76 -7.07 21.52 3.99
CA CYS A 76 -7.56 22.34 2.88
C CYS A 76 -8.88 21.83 2.30
N MET A 77 -9.07 20.51 2.23
CA MET A 77 -10.19 19.94 1.48
C MET A 77 -11.53 20.15 2.19
N GLY A 78 -12.50 20.72 1.48
CA GLY A 78 -13.85 20.94 1.99
C GLY A 78 -13.96 22.05 3.05
N LYS A 79 -13.02 22.99 3.07
CA LYS A 79 -13.08 24.18 3.92
C LYS A 79 -13.74 25.34 3.17
N GLU A 80 -14.63 26.07 3.85
CA GLU A 80 -15.27 27.28 3.29
C GLU A 80 -14.27 28.40 3.00
N GLN A 81 -13.25 28.53 3.86
CA GLN A 81 -12.12 29.41 3.65
C GLN A 81 -10.82 28.61 3.81
N ALA A 82 -10.17 28.33 2.68
CA ALA A 82 -8.90 27.62 2.66
C ALA A 82 -7.78 28.53 3.22
N PRO A 83 -6.94 28.03 4.14
CA PRO A 83 -5.72 28.73 4.54
C PRO A 83 -4.84 29.08 3.34
N SER A 84 -4.04 30.15 3.45
CA SER A 84 -3.18 30.63 2.35
C SER A 84 -2.11 29.62 1.90
N PHE A 85 -1.77 28.65 2.75
CA PHE A 85 -0.84 27.57 2.42
C PHE A 85 -1.47 26.43 1.60
N CYS A 86 -2.78 26.47 1.37
CA CYS A 86 -3.48 25.47 0.59
C CYS A 86 -3.11 25.61 -0.88
N VAL A 87 -2.72 24.48 -1.47
CA VAL A 87 -2.24 24.46 -2.85
C VAL A 87 -3.32 24.17 -3.87
N ALA A 88 -4.47 23.68 -3.39
CA ALA A 88 -5.62 23.23 -4.16
C ALA A 88 -6.91 23.53 -3.41
N ASP A 89 -7.98 23.75 -4.15
CA ASP A 89 -9.33 23.99 -3.64
C ASP A 89 -10.11 22.68 -3.42
N ASP A 90 -9.81 21.66 -4.23
CA ASP A 90 -10.44 20.34 -4.13
C ASP A 90 -9.45 19.17 -4.22
N PHE A 91 -9.99 17.97 -3.95
CA PHE A 91 -9.19 16.76 -3.86
C PHE A 91 -8.61 16.29 -5.19
N ASN A 92 -9.33 16.53 -6.30
CA ASN A 92 -8.83 16.18 -7.62
C ASN A 92 -7.69 17.10 -8.03
N GLU A 93 -7.83 18.41 -7.78
CA GLU A 93 -6.74 19.36 -8.02
C GLU A 93 -5.51 19.04 -7.16
N LEU A 94 -5.70 18.65 -5.90
CA LEU A 94 -4.60 18.19 -5.05
C LEU A 94 -3.91 16.94 -5.61
N LEU A 95 -4.68 15.99 -6.17
CA LEU A 95 -4.14 14.81 -6.84
C LEU A 95 -3.35 15.19 -8.11
N ASP A 96 -3.83 16.18 -8.87
CA ASP A 96 -3.14 16.65 -10.09
C ASP A 96 -1.81 17.31 -9.73
N ILE A 97 -1.78 18.17 -8.71
CA ILE A 97 -0.54 18.78 -8.20
C ILE A 97 0.40 17.69 -7.67
N GLN A 98 -0.11 16.71 -6.92
CA GLN A 98 0.70 15.58 -6.46
C GLN A 98 1.30 14.79 -7.63
N GLY A 99 0.54 14.60 -8.70
CA GLY A 99 0.99 13.96 -9.93
C GLY A 99 2.13 14.73 -10.62
N GLN A 100 2.02 16.06 -10.68
CA GLN A 100 3.09 16.92 -11.18
C GLN A 100 4.35 16.85 -10.30
N LEU A 101 4.20 16.88 -8.97
CA LEU A 101 5.33 16.76 -8.05
C LEU A 101 6.03 15.40 -8.17
N PHE A 102 5.28 14.31 -8.34
CA PHE A 102 5.85 13.02 -8.68
C PHE A 102 6.51 13.00 -10.05
N ALA A 103 6.00 13.77 -11.02
CA ALA A 103 6.60 13.85 -12.34
C ALA A 103 7.92 14.64 -12.36
N LEU A 104 8.07 15.63 -11.47
CA LEU A 104 9.25 16.51 -11.37
C LEU A 104 10.33 15.97 -10.43
N SER A 105 9.94 15.28 -9.35
CA SER A 105 10.87 14.76 -8.37
C SER A 105 11.20 13.28 -8.61
N ASN A 106 12.36 12.86 -8.11
CA ASN A 106 12.73 11.46 -8.04
C ASN A 106 12.67 11.00 -6.58
N MET A 107 11.91 9.93 -6.36
CA MET A 107 11.92 9.26 -5.08
C MET A 107 13.21 8.45 -4.90
N VAL A 108 13.59 8.24 -3.66
CA VAL A 108 14.78 7.45 -3.29
C VAL A 108 14.36 6.25 -2.44
N PRO A 109 15.16 5.17 -2.38
CA PRO A 109 14.84 4.03 -1.55
C PRO A 109 14.81 4.42 -0.08
N THR A 110 13.86 3.87 0.67
CA THR A 110 13.66 4.15 2.10
C THR A 110 14.86 3.77 2.97
N GLU A 111 15.66 2.80 2.52
CA GLU A 111 16.96 2.49 3.08
C GLU A 111 17.93 1.95 2.02
N LYS A 112 19.23 1.97 2.33
CA LYS A 112 20.29 1.50 1.42
C LYS A 112 20.08 0.04 0.95
N ALA A 113 19.55 -0.82 1.84
CA ALA A 113 19.39 -2.24 1.58
C ALA A 113 18.15 -2.61 0.75
N THR A 114 17.22 -1.67 0.50
CA THR A 114 15.93 -1.94 -0.17
C THR A 114 16.12 -2.62 -1.52
N VAL A 115 16.93 -2.04 -2.40
CA VAL A 115 17.12 -2.53 -3.78
C VAL A 115 17.76 -3.91 -3.81
N GLN A 116 18.83 -4.10 -3.04
CA GLN A 116 19.52 -5.38 -2.97
C GLN A 116 18.61 -6.47 -2.38
N THR A 117 17.86 -6.15 -1.33
CA THR A 117 16.95 -7.11 -0.69
C THR A 117 15.86 -7.58 -1.65
N ILE A 118 15.24 -6.65 -2.38
CA ILE A 118 14.21 -7.00 -3.37
C ILE A 118 14.79 -7.93 -4.44
N LYS A 119 15.95 -7.60 -5.02
CA LYS A 119 16.62 -8.42 -6.02
C LYS A 119 16.93 -9.83 -5.50
N GLU A 120 17.53 -9.94 -4.31
CA GLU A 120 17.86 -11.22 -3.70
C GLU A 120 16.63 -12.12 -3.46
N LEU A 121 15.48 -11.54 -3.06
CA LEU A 121 14.24 -12.30 -2.89
C LEU A 121 13.70 -12.78 -4.25
N GLN A 122 13.73 -11.92 -5.28
CA GLN A 122 13.30 -12.26 -6.63
C GLN A 122 14.18 -13.35 -7.25
N ASP A 123 15.51 -13.27 -7.09
CA ASP A 123 16.49 -14.24 -7.60
C ASP A 123 16.31 -15.63 -6.95
N ARG A 124 15.77 -15.68 -5.73
CA ARG A 124 15.38 -16.93 -5.05
C ARG A 124 14.02 -17.48 -5.51
N GLY A 125 13.39 -16.84 -6.49
CA GLY A 125 12.10 -17.25 -7.05
C GLY A 125 10.88 -16.91 -6.20
N ILE A 126 11.04 -16.03 -5.20
CA ILE A 126 9.91 -15.53 -4.39
C ILE A 126 9.13 -14.51 -5.22
N LYS A 127 7.80 -14.64 -5.23
CA LYS A 127 6.93 -13.68 -5.91
C LYS A 127 6.85 -12.39 -5.10
N LEU A 128 6.92 -11.26 -5.80
CA LEU A 128 7.07 -9.96 -5.17
C LEU A 128 6.38 -8.89 -6.02
N ILE A 129 5.44 -8.15 -5.44
CA ILE A 129 4.64 -7.13 -6.12
C ILE A 129 4.55 -5.86 -5.28
N LEU A 130 4.25 -4.74 -5.94
CA LEU A 130 3.89 -3.49 -5.29
C LEU A 130 2.38 -3.32 -5.22
N LEU A 131 1.86 -2.84 -4.09
CA LEU A 131 0.45 -2.56 -3.85
C LEU A 131 0.27 -1.18 -3.22
N THR A 132 -0.05 -0.19 -4.06
CA THR A 132 -0.11 1.22 -3.66
C THR A 132 -1.53 1.77 -3.67
N SER A 133 -1.77 2.75 -2.79
CA SER A 133 -2.99 3.57 -2.79
C SER A 133 -3.04 4.55 -3.97
N ARG A 134 -1.94 4.78 -4.70
CA ARG A 134 -1.94 5.59 -5.92
C ARG A 134 -2.96 5.04 -6.94
N GLY A 135 -3.64 5.96 -7.64
CA GLY A 135 -4.51 5.62 -8.78
C GLY A 135 -3.73 5.41 -10.08
N PRO A 136 -4.34 4.81 -11.12
CA PRO A 136 -3.67 4.52 -12.40
C PRO A 136 -3.02 5.73 -13.09
N VAL A 137 -3.56 6.94 -12.87
CA VAL A 137 -3.00 8.19 -13.40
C VAL A 137 -1.54 8.43 -13.01
N PHE A 138 -1.09 7.91 -11.85
CA PHE A 138 0.29 8.08 -11.39
C PHE A 138 1.28 7.05 -11.96
N ARG A 139 0.85 6.18 -12.88
CA ARG A 139 1.68 5.06 -13.36
C ARG A 139 3.01 5.48 -13.93
N ASN A 140 3.01 6.41 -14.87
CA ASN A 140 4.23 6.80 -15.59
C ASN A 140 5.29 7.35 -14.63
N ALA A 141 4.90 8.28 -13.74
CA ALA A 141 5.82 8.83 -12.74
C ALA A 141 6.31 7.76 -11.75
N THR A 142 5.45 6.82 -11.37
CA THR A 142 5.81 5.74 -10.44
C THR A 142 6.78 4.75 -11.08
N GLU A 143 6.50 4.28 -12.30
CA GLU A 143 7.37 3.33 -13.00
C GLU A 143 8.73 3.96 -13.34
N ARG A 144 8.75 5.25 -13.74
CA ARG A 144 9.99 6.01 -13.90
C ARG A 144 10.80 6.05 -12.60
N ALA A 145 10.17 6.36 -11.47
CA ALA A 145 10.86 6.41 -10.18
C ALA A 145 11.44 5.03 -9.78
N LEU A 146 10.72 3.94 -10.05
CA LEU A 146 11.23 2.58 -9.83
C LEU A 146 12.44 2.28 -10.73
N GLU A 147 12.33 2.57 -12.02
CA GLU A 147 13.39 2.36 -13.00
C GLU A 147 14.67 3.13 -12.65
N MET A 148 14.54 4.40 -12.27
CA MET A 148 15.67 5.24 -11.85
C MET A 148 16.39 4.72 -10.60
N ASN A 149 15.71 3.91 -9.79
CA ASN A 149 16.29 3.23 -8.63
C ASN A 149 16.73 1.79 -8.91
N GLY A 150 16.71 1.36 -10.19
CA GLY A 150 17.09 0.01 -10.59
C GLY A 150 16.15 -1.08 -10.06
N LEU A 151 14.89 -0.73 -9.80
CA LEU A 151 13.84 -1.63 -9.32
C LEU A 151 12.92 -2.05 -10.47
N SER A 152 12.65 -3.35 -10.56
CA SER A 152 11.63 -3.91 -11.46
C SER A 152 10.94 -5.09 -10.79
N PHE A 153 9.63 -5.18 -10.95
CA PHE A 153 8.80 -6.23 -10.35
C PHE A 153 8.17 -7.14 -11.41
N GLN A 154 8.49 -6.92 -12.69
CA GLN A 154 7.91 -7.66 -13.80
C GLN A 154 8.24 -9.16 -13.74
N LYS A 155 9.47 -9.52 -13.37
CA LYS A 155 9.91 -10.93 -13.25
C LYS A 155 9.21 -11.67 -12.10
N SER A 156 8.86 -10.94 -11.03
CA SER A 156 8.25 -11.49 -9.82
C SER A 156 6.74 -11.24 -9.73
N ALA A 157 6.14 -10.69 -10.78
CA ALA A 157 4.71 -10.48 -10.90
C ALA A 157 3.92 -11.80 -10.79
N ILE A 158 2.65 -11.67 -10.42
CA ILE A 158 1.70 -12.79 -10.30
C ILE A 158 0.75 -12.80 -11.51
N GLY A 159 0.37 -13.98 -11.99
CA GLY A 159 -0.30 -14.11 -13.28
C GLY A 159 0.61 -13.72 -14.45
N SER A 160 0.07 -12.97 -15.43
CA SER A 160 0.85 -12.51 -16.58
C SER A 160 1.98 -11.56 -16.15
N PRO A 161 3.24 -11.75 -16.59
CA PRO A 161 4.35 -10.87 -16.24
C PRO A 161 4.12 -9.39 -16.57
N LYS A 162 3.42 -9.10 -17.68
CA LYS A 162 3.05 -7.73 -18.08
C LYS A 162 1.78 -7.21 -17.38
N GLY A 163 1.10 -8.05 -16.61
CA GLY A 163 -0.20 -7.73 -16.00
C GLY A 163 -1.32 -7.61 -17.03
N PHE A 164 -2.18 -6.61 -16.86
CA PHE A 164 -3.34 -6.34 -17.72
C PHE A 164 -3.15 -5.02 -18.48
N ALA A 165 -3.47 -5.00 -19.77
CA ALA A 165 -3.16 -3.88 -20.67
C ALA A 165 -3.93 -2.58 -20.38
N SER A 166 -5.00 -2.62 -19.59
CA SER A 166 -5.83 -1.46 -19.29
C SER A 166 -6.22 -1.40 -17.82
N THR A 167 -6.82 -0.27 -17.42
CA THR A 167 -7.54 -0.18 -16.16
C THR A 167 -8.76 -1.11 -16.17
N TYR A 168 -9.20 -1.52 -14.98
CA TYR A 168 -10.40 -2.34 -14.80
C TYR A 168 -11.06 -2.07 -13.45
N MET A 169 -12.32 -2.46 -13.30
CA MET A 169 -13.02 -2.42 -12.01
C MET A 169 -12.66 -3.68 -11.20
N PRO A 170 -12.19 -3.55 -9.95
CA PRO A 170 -11.69 -4.70 -9.18
C PRO A 170 -12.80 -5.60 -8.64
N TYR A 171 -14.02 -5.08 -8.50
CA TYR A 171 -15.19 -5.82 -8.04
C TYR A 171 -16.50 -5.15 -8.45
N GLU A 172 -17.60 -5.91 -8.37
CA GLU A 172 -18.97 -5.42 -8.45
C GLU A 172 -19.74 -5.85 -7.20
N LEU A 173 -20.41 -4.90 -6.53
CA LEU A 173 -21.14 -5.19 -5.30
C LEU A 173 -22.34 -6.12 -5.50
N LYS A 174 -22.91 -6.17 -6.71
CA LYS A 174 -24.03 -7.07 -7.05
C LYS A 174 -23.62 -8.54 -7.17
N ASN A 175 -22.34 -8.82 -7.43
CA ASN A 175 -21.83 -10.18 -7.56
C ASN A 175 -20.39 -10.27 -7.02
N PRO A 176 -20.20 -10.12 -5.69
CA PRO A 176 -18.87 -10.08 -5.09
C PRO A 176 -18.13 -11.43 -5.21
N GLY A 177 -18.87 -12.55 -5.25
CA GLY A 177 -18.30 -13.90 -5.37
C GLY A 177 -17.46 -14.11 -6.63
N LYS A 178 -17.87 -13.50 -7.77
CA LYS A 178 -17.08 -13.50 -9.02
C LYS A 178 -15.67 -12.95 -8.84
N TYR A 179 -15.47 -12.07 -7.86
CA TYR A 179 -14.21 -11.36 -7.58
C TYR A 179 -13.46 -11.94 -6.38
N GLY A 180 -13.85 -13.13 -5.92
CA GLY A 180 -13.25 -13.78 -4.75
C GLY A 180 -13.61 -13.11 -3.43
N LEU A 181 -14.69 -12.31 -3.40
CA LEU A 181 -15.16 -11.61 -2.22
C LEU A 181 -16.41 -12.29 -1.64
N ASN A 182 -16.51 -12.31 -0.32
CA ASN A 182 -17.66 -12.81 0.42
C ASN A 182 -18.36 -11.68 1.21
N SER A 183 -19.47 -12.00 1.87
CA SER A 183 -20.26 -11.01 2.63
C SER A 183 -19.48 -10.30 3.75
N TYR A 184 -18.52 -11.00 4.37
CA TYR A 184 -17.65 -10.40 5.38
C TYR A 184 -16.72 -9.35 4.77
N ASP A 185 -16.13 -9.64 3.62
CA ASP A 185 -15.26 -8.71 2.90
C ASP A 185 -16.01 -7.41 2.57
N ILE A 186 -17.23 -7.53 2.03
CA ILE A 186 -18.08 -6.38 1.66
C ILE A 186 -18.48 -5.55 2.88
N LYS A 187 -18.72 -6.19 4.03
CA LYS A 187 -18.99 -5.49 5.29
C LYS A 187 -17.76 -4.75 5.81
N THR A 188 -16.57 -5.30 5.60
CA THR A 188 -15.30 -4.85 6.23
C THR A 188 -14.50 -3.88 5.36
N MET A 189 -14.75 -3.83 4.04
CA MET A 189 -13.90 -3.08 3.10
C MET A 189 -13.82 -1.57 3.34
N GLY A 190 -14.83 -0.96 3.96
CA GLY A 190 -14.94 0.49 4.18
C GLY A 190 -15.26 1.28 2.91
N ASN A 191 -14.40 1.20 1.89
CA ASN A 191 -14.56 1.90 0.61
C ASN A 191 -15.47 1.13 -0.34
N LYS A 192 -16.79 1.22 -0.16
CA LYS A 192 -17.77 0.40 -0.91
C LYS A 192 -17.88 0.77 -2.40
N SER A 193 -17.56 2.00 -2.78
CA SER A 193 -17.58 2.42 -4.18
C SER A 193 -16.34 1.91 -4.93
N PRO A 194 -16.48 1.00 -5.91
CA PRO A 194 -15.36 0.59 -6.74
C PRO A 194 -14.85 1.76 -7.57
N ARG A 195 -13.56 1.74 -7.88
CA ARG A 195 -12.89 2.70 -8.76
C ARG A 195 -11.97 1.94 -9.73
N PRO A 196 -11.64 2.51 -10.90
CA PRO A 196 -10.69 1.91 -11.81
C PRO A 196 -9.33 1.69 -11.15
N VAL A 197 -8.78 0.49 -11.30
CA VAL A 197 -7.46 0.08 -10.83
C VAL A 197 -6.61 -0.40 -12.00
N SER A 198 -5.29 -0.52 -11.83
CA SER A 198 -4.41 -1.11 -12.85
C SER A 198 -3.34 -1.98 -12.23
N TYR A 199 -3.08 -3.14 -12.82
CA TYR A 199 -1.98 -4.03 -12.45
C TYR A 199 -1.13 -4.33 -13.67
N MET A 200 0.08 -3.77 -13.71
CA MET A 200 1.05 -3.92 -14.81
C MET A 200 2.44 -3.98 -14.21
N ASN A 201 3.34 -4.77 -14.81
CA ASN A 201 4.75 -4.86 -14.43
C ASN A 201 5.01 -5.15 -12.94
N GLY A 202 4.11 -5.89 -12.28
CA GLY A 202 4.19 -6.18 -10.84
C GLY A 202 3.72 -5.03 -9.93
N VAL A 203 3.19 -3.94 -10.48
CA VAL A 203 2.71 -2.76 -9.73
C VAL A 203 1.20 -2.66 -9.77
N PHE A 204 0.54 -2.80 -8.61
CA PHE A 204 -0.91 -2.68 -8.46
C PHE A 204 -1.30 -1.31 -7.88
N MET A 205 -1.97 -0.50 -8.71
CA MET A 205 -2.47 0.84 -8.35
C MET A 205 -3.95 0.78 -8.05
N THR A 206 -4.31 1.10 -6.80
CA THR A 206 -5.63 0.78 -6.24
C THR A 206 -6.50 1.99 -5.94
N ALA A 207 -6.08 3.20 -6.27
CA ALA A 207 -6.88 4.42 -6.11
C ALA A 207 -7.50 4.55 -4.69
N GLY A 208 -6.68 4.34 -3.66
CA GLY A 208 -7.05 4.43 -2.25
C GLY A 208 -8.04 3.36 -1.76
N LEU A 209 -8.34 2.33 -2.55
CA LEU A 209 -9.20 1.22 -2.13
C LEU A 209 -8.52 0.37 -1.05
N ASN A 210 -9.31 -0.46 -0.36
CA ASN A 210 -8.82 -1.31 0.72
C ASN A 210 -7.80 -2.34 0.21
N LYS A 211 -6.53 -2.21 0.60
CA LYS A 211 -5.42 -3.06 0.13
C LYS A 211 -5.64 -4.57 0.35
N GLY A 212 -6.30 -4.97 1.45
CA GLY A 212 -6.65 -6.36 1.68
C GLY A 212 -7.66 -6.90 0.65
N ILE A 213 -8.70 -6.12 0.36
CA ILE A 213 -9.68 -6.45 -0.69
C ILE A 213 -8.99 -6.48 -2.05
N MET A 214 -8.15 -5.49 -2.34
CA MET A 214 -7.44 -5.39 -3.62
C MET A 214 -6.58 -6.62 -3.84
N LEU A 215 -5.74 -6.99 -2.88
CA LEU A 215 -4.93 -8.20 -2.97
C LEU A 215 -5.80 -9.45 -3.24
N LYS A 216 -6.90 -9.60 -2.50
CA LYS A 216 -7.84 -10.73 -2.67
C LYS A 216 -8.44 -10.77 -4.09
N THR A 217 -8.90 -9.63 -4.61
CA THR A 217 -9.44 -9.54 -5.98
C THR A 217 -8.39 -9.81 -7.06
N LEU A 218 -7.13 -9.40 -6.84
CA LEU A 218 -6.05 -9.67 -7.79
C LEU A 218 -5.68 -11.16 -7.79
N LEU A 219 -5.60 -11.80 -6.63
CA LEU A 219 -5.37 -13.24 -6.52
C LEU A 219 -6.49 -14.04 -7.22
N ALA A 220 -7.76 -13.67 -7.00
CA ALA A 220 -8.88 -14.28 -7.69
C ALA A 220 -8.81 -14.08 -9.22
N LYS A 221 -8.49 -12.86 -9.68
CA LYS A 221 -8.37 -12.53 -11.11
C LYS A 221 -7.21 -13.28 -11.79
N THR A 222 -6.10 -13.48 -11.08
CA THR A 222 -4.92 -14.19 -11.59
C THR A 222 -4.99 -15.71 -11.39
N LYS A 223 -5.97 -16.20 -10.60
CA LYS A 223 -6.12 -17.60 -10.17
C LYS A 223 -4.90 -18.13 -9.42
N GLU A 224 -4.16 -17.23 -8.78
CA GLU A 224 -2.95 -17.54 -8.02
C GLU A 224 -3.29 -17.82 -6.57
N ASN A 225 -2.60 -18.78 -5.96
CA ASN A 225 -2.78 -19.14 -4.55
C ASN A 225 -1.41 -19.26 -3.90
N PHE A 226 -1.26 -18.66 -2.71
CA PHE A 226 -0.02 -18.69 -1.93
C PHE A 226 -0.29 -19.31 -0.57
N LYS A 227 0.73 -20.01 -0.04
CA LYS A 227 0.68 -20.57 1.32
C LYS A 227 1.13 -19.55 2.36
N ALA A 228 1.99 -18.60 1.96
CA ALA A 228 2.36 -17.47 2.79
C ALA A 228 2.29 -16.16 2.02
N VAL A 229 1.80 -15.12 2.71
CA VAL A 229 1.82 -13.74 2.23
C VAL A 229 2.51 -12.88 3.28
N LEU A 230 3.48 -12.08 2.86
CA LEU A 230 4.04 -11.00 3.64
C LEU A 230 3.53 -9.69 3.07
N PHE A 231 3.08 -8.77 3.92
CA PHE A 231 2.67 -7.43 3.50
C PHE A 231 3.35 -6.37 4.35
N ALA A 232 4.02 -5.40 3.72
CA ALA A 232 4.65 -4.28 4.41
C ALA A 232 4.07 -2.94 3.93
N ASP A 233 3.79 -2.05 4.89
CA ASP A 233 3.21 -0.73 4.67
C ASP A 233 3.56 0.16 5.87
N ASP A 234 3.80 1.44 5.66
CA ASP A 234 4.19 2.36 6.72
C ASP A 234 3.02 2.77 7.62
N HIS A 235 1.80 2.73 7.06
CA HIS A 235 0.59 3.06 7.79
C HIS A 235 -0.03 1.84 8.48
N LYS A 236 -0.11 1.90 9.82
CA LYS A 236 -0.79 0.90 10.66
C LYS A 236 -2.22 0.58 10.18
N LYS A 237 -2.96 1.56 9.63
CA LYS A 237 -4.32 1.34 9.12
C LYS A 237 -4.36 0.31 7.99
N HIS A 238 -3.33 0.29 7.13
CA HIS A 238 -3.26 -0.60 5.98
C HIS A 238 -2.88 -2.02 6.39
N THR A 239 -1.96 -2.18 7.35
CA THR A 239 -1.61 -3.50 7.90
C THR A 239 -2.78 -4.13 8.66
N VAL A 240 -3.51 -3.34 9.46
CA VAL A 240 -4.74 -3.81 10.14
C VAL A 240 -5.82 -4.23 9.14
N ARG A 241 -6.07 -3.42 8.09
CA ARG A 241 -7.04 -3.77 7.04
C ARG A 241 -6.62 -5.02 6.26
N MET A 242 -5.32 -5.19 6.02
CA MET A 242 -4.78 -6.41 5.39
C MET A 242 -5.04 -7.64 6.27
N GLN A 243 -4.73 -7.57 7.58
CA GLN A 243 -5.04 -8.65 8.53
C GLN A 243 -6.53 -8.97 8.59
N ALA A 244 -7.40 -7.95 8.61
CA ALA A 244 -8.84 -8.14 8.69
C ALA A 244 -9.38 -8.96 7.49
N ILE A 245 -8.87 -8.71 6.29
CA ILE A 245 -9.33 -9.39 5.07
C ILE A 245 -8.55 -10.68 4.80
N MET A 246 -7.23 -10.60 4.70
CA MET A 246 -6.38 -11.72 4.28
C MET A 246 -6.14 -12.72 5.41
N GLY A 247 -6.14 -12.28 6.68
CA GLY A 247 -6.00 -13.18 7.83
C GLY A 247 -7.18 -14.12 8.04
N LYS A 248 -8.28 -13.92 7.29
CA LYS A 248 -9.45 -14.82 7.24
C LYS A 248 -9.39 -15.83 6.10
N VAL A 249 -8.38 -15.78 5.25
CA VAL A 249 -8.19 -16.77 4.18
C VAL A 249 -7.70 -18.08 4.80
N ALA A 250 -8.50 -19.14 4.67
CA ALA A 250 -8.19 -20.44 5.27
C ALA A 250 -6.85 -20.99 4.75
N GLY A 251 -5.99 -21.41 5.67
CA GLY A 251 -4.69 -22.00 5.35
C GLY A 251 -3.63 -21.01 4.85
N LEU A 252 -3.89 -19.70 4.88
CA LEU A 252 -2.90 -18.68 4.57
C LEU A 252 -2.08 -18.30 5.81
N ASP A 253 -0.77 -18.42 5.70
CA ASP A 253 0.18 -17.88 6.69
C ASP A 253 0.49 -16.41 6.36
N LEU A 254 -0.26 -15.50 6.97
CA LEU A 254 -0.12 -14.06 6.77
C LEU A 254 0.81 -13.43 7.82
N VAL A 255 1.80 -12.70 7.35
CA VAL A 255 2.60 -11.79 8.19
C VAL A 255 2.44 -10.37 7.65
N THR A 256 2.13 -9.42 8.54
CA THR A 256 2.09 -8.01 8.17
C THR A 256 3.15 -7.22 8.94
N PHE A 257 3.74 -6.23 8.27
CA PHE A 257 4.77 -5.36 8.81
C PHE A 257 4.29 -3.93 8.76
N ARG A 258 4.26 -3.26 9.91
CA ARG A 258 4.20 -1.80 9.96
C ARG A 258 5.63 -1.29 9.82
N TYR A 259 5.93 -0.70 8.66
CA TYR A 259 7.28 -0.26 8.32
C TYR A 259 7.54 1.17 8.83
N SER A 260 8.48 1.35 9.75
CA SER A 260 8.64 2.61 10.50
C SER A 260 9.91 3.38 10.18
N LYS A 261 10.66 2.99 9.14
CA LYS A 261 11.94 3.64 8.78
C LYS A 261 11.81 5.14 8.54
N ILE A 262 10.68 5.57 7.97
CA ILE A 262 10.43 6.96 7.56
C ILE A 262 9.72 7.77 8.66
N ASP A 263 9.32 7.14 9.77
CA ASP A 263 8.66 7.80 10.90
C ASP A 263 9.37 9.03 11.43
N PRO A 264 10.71 9.04 11.60
CA PRO A 264 11.40 10.23 12.09
C PRO A 264 11.17 11.45 11.18
N MET A 265 11.15 11.25 9.85
CA MET A 265 10.91 12.31 8.89
C MET A 265 9.45 12.77 8.91
N VAL A 266 8.50 11.84 9.02
CA VAL A 266 7.07 12.16 9.17
C VAL A 266 6.81 12.98 10.45
N LYS A 267 7.40 12.55 11.57
CA LYS A 267 7.30 13.27 12.86
C LYS A 267 7.92 14.66 12.78
N ALA A 268 9.11 14.78 12.20
CA ALA A 268 9.79 16.05 12.00
C ALA A 268 8.95 17.01 11.13
N PHE A 269 8.38 16.50 10.03
CA PHE A 269 7.47 17.28 9.20
C PHE A 269 6.29 17.80 10.03
N HIS A 270 5.57 16.94 10.75
CA HIS A 270 4.42 17.37 11.55
C HIS A 270 4.78 18.39 12.64
N ALA A 271 5.96 18.27 13.26
CA ALA A 271 6.44 19.21 14.28
C ALA A 271 6.95 20.55 13.73
N SER A 272 7.32 20.62 12.44
CA SER A 272 7.81 21.86 11.81
C SER A 272 6.72 22.93 11.63
N ASP A 273 7.12 24.17 11.34
CA ASP A 273 6.21 25.28 11.00
C ASP A 273 5.72 25.25 9.53
N LYS A 274 6.17 24.27 8.74
CA LYS A 274 5.87 24.08 7.30
C LYS A 274 6.37 25.20 6.38
N SER A 275 7.07 26.22 6.90
CA SER A 275 7.45 27.43 6.16
C SER A 275 8.31 27.13 4.93
N GLU A 276 9.27 26.21 5.05
CA GLU A 276 10.13 25.79 3.94
C GLU A 276 9.33 25.11 2.82
N THR A 277 8.34 24.28 3.18
CA THR A 277 7.54 23.56 2.18
C THR A 277 6.57 24.48 1.45
N ILE A 278 6.02 25.47 2.16
CA ILE A 278 5.19 26.52 1.55
C ILE A 278 6.02 27.33 0.54
N LYS A 279 7.19 27.84 0.96
CA LYS A 279 8.10 28.58 0.07
C LYS A 279 8.54 27.76 -1.15
N ALA A 280 8.82 26.47 -0.96
CA ALA A 280 9.20 25.58 -2.05
C ALA A 280 8.09 25.45 -3.11
N TYR A 281 6.82 25.34 -2.68
CA TYR A 281 5.70 25.30 -3.61
C TYR A 281 5.47 26.63 -4.32
N GLU A 282 5.56 27.76 -3.60
CA GLU A 282 5.44 29.09 -4.18
C GLU A 282 6.53 29.34 -5.25
N ALA A 283 7.76 28.93 -4.97
CA ALA A 283 8.87 29.01 -5.92
C ALA A 283 8.61 28.16 -7.17
N LEU A 284 8.12 26.93 -6.99
CA LEU A 284 7.73 26.06 -8.11
C LEU A 284 6.62 26.70 -8.95
N LYS A 285 5.55 27.21 -8.30
CA LYS A 285 4.44 27.88 -8.98
C LYS A 285 4.92 29.07 -9.80
N LYS A 286 5.79 29.91 -9.22
CA LYS A 286 6.38 31.06 -9.91
C LYS A 286 7.21 30.64 -11.12
N ALA A 287 8.07 29.63 -10.96
CA ALA A 287 8.90 29.12 -12.06
C ALA A 287 8.05 28.53 -13.21
N SER A 288 7.01 27.77 -12.87
CA SER A 288 6.06 27.24 -13.87
C SER A 288 5.34 28.34 -14.63
N LEU A 289 4.85 29.38 -13.94
CA LEU A 289 4.22 30.52 -14.61
C LEU A 289 5.19 31.25 -15.56
N GLN A 290 6.45 31.42 -15.18
CA GLN A 290 7.45 32.06 -16.03
C GLN A 290 7.81 31.23 -17.27
N ALA A 291 7.77 29.90 -17.17
CA ALA A 291 8.15 29.01 -18.26
C ALA A 291 7.04 28.79 -19.31
N PHE A 292 5.77 28.99 -18.93
CA PHE A 292 4.60 28.71 -19.76
C PHE A 292 3.66 29.91 -19.96
N GLN A 293 4.16 31.13 -19.67
CA GLN A 293 3.61 32.40 -20.16
C GLN A 293 4.17 32.69 -21.55
#